data_AF-A0A6G9Q375-F1
#
_entry.id   AF-A0A6G9Q375-F1
#
_cell.length_a   1.000
_cell.length_b   1.000
_cell.length_c   1.000
_cell.angle_alpha   90.00
_cell.angle_beta   90.00
_cell.angle_gamma   90.00
#
_symmetry.space_group_name_H-M   'P 1'
#
loop_
_entity.id
_entity.type
_entity.pdbx_description
1 polymer ?
#
loop_
_entity_poly.entity_id
_entity_poly.type
_entity_poly.pdbx_seq_one_letter_code
_entity_poly.pdbx_strand_id
1 'polypeptide(L)' 'MDENLKITLIGLLTLIIGTIFASIVASFGVTTVLPGLLSFLIAAALVFLGFRFTDHHHLASRH' A
#
# COMPACT_ATOMS: atom_id res chain seq x y z
N MET A 1 15.29 -2.76 -19.02
CA MET A 1 15.13 -3.92 -18.12
C MET A 1 13.96 -4.74 -18.65
N ASP A 2 14.22 -6.00 -19.01
CA ASP A 2 13.21 -6.89 -19.61
C ASP A 2 11.96 -7.01 -18.73
N GLU A 3 10.80 -7.16 -19.36
CA GLU A 3 9.50 -7.35 -18.69
C GLU A 3 9.58 -8.47 -17.64
N ASN A 4 10.23 -9.58 -17.99
CA ASN A 4 10.40 -10.74 -17.10
C ASN A 4 11.21 -10.39 -15.85
N LEU A 5 12.24 -9.56 -15.98
CA LEU A 5 13.05 -9.12 -14.85
C LEU A 5 12.28 -8.16 -13.94
N LYS A 6 11.43 -7.29 -14.51
CA LYS A 6 10.51 -6.44 -13.72
C LYS A 6 9.49 -7.27 -12.93
N ILE A 7 8.86 -8.26 -13.55
CA ILE A 7 7.88 -9.13 -12.90
C ILE A 7 8.55 -9.94 -11.77
N THR A 8 9.72 -10.50 -12.04
CA THR A 8 10.50 -11.25 -11.04
C THR A 8 10.90 -10.36 -9.87
N LEU A 9 11.31 -9.12 -10.14
CA LEU A 9 11.66 -8.16 -9.11
C LEU A 9 10.46 -7.79 -8.23
N ILE A 10 9.29 -7.56 -8.84
CA ILE A 10 8.04 -7.28 -8.12
C ILE A 10 7.65 -8.48 -7.25
N GLY A 11 7.74 -9.69 -7.79
CA GLY A 11 7.47 -10.93 -7.05
C GLY A 11 8.41 -11.10 -5.86
N LEU A 12 9.70 -10.86 -6.06
CA LEU A 12 10.72 -10.94 -5.00
C LEU A 12 10.45 -9.90 -3.89
N LEU A 13 10.15 -8.65 -4.26
CA LEU A 13 9.81 -7.60 -3.31
C LEU A 13 8.57 -7.95 -2.49
N THR A 14 7.54 -8.47 -3.17
CA THR A 14 6.29 -8.88 -2.53
C THR A 14 6.54 -10.02 -1.53
N LEU A 15 7.37 -10.99 -1.89
CA LEU A 15 7.73 -12.12 -1.03
C LEU A 15 8.49 -11.66 0.23
N ILE A 16 9.49 -10.79 0.07
CA ILE A 16 10.30 -10.27 1.18
C ILE A 16 9.41 -9.47 2.14
N ILE A 17 8.64 -8.52 1.61
CA ILE A 17 7.76 -7.67 2.42
C ILE A 17 6.69 -8.52 3.13
N GLY A 18 6.06 -9.46 2.41
CA GLY A 18 5.04 -10.35 2.98
C GLY A 18 5.60 -11.22 4.11
N THR A 19 6.83 -11.72 3.98
CA THR A 19 7.48 -12.56 4.99
C THR A 19 7.81 -11.75 6.25
N ILE A 20 8.35 -10.53 6.10
CA ILE A 20 8.61 -9.62 7.22
C ILE A 20 7.30 -9.28 7.93
N PHE A 21 6.26 -8.97 7.15
CA PHE A 21 4.95 -8.64 7.68
C PHE A 21 4.35 -9.81 8.48
N ALA A 22 4.39 -11.03 7.93
CA ALA A 22 3.93 -12.23 8.61
C ALA A 22 4.73 -12.52 9.89
N SER A 23 6.05 -12.29 9.88
CA SER A 23 6.92 -12.46 11.05
C SER A 23 6.57 -11.48 12.17
N ILE A 24 6.31 -10.20 11.85
CA ILE A 24 5.85 -9.19 12.81
C ILE A 24 4.50 -9.59 13.41
N VAL A 25 3.54 -10.02 12.58
CA VAL A 25 2.23 -10.49 13.03
C VAL A 25 2.36 -11.71 13.95
N ALA A 26 3.23 -12.66 13.62
CA ALA A 26 3.48 -13.85 14.42
C ALA A 26 4.18 -13.53 15.76
N SER A 27 5.08 -12.53 15.78
CA SER A 27 5.86 -12.19 16.97
C SER A 27 5.10 -11.33 17.98
N PHE A 28 4.27 -10.38 17.53
CA PHE A 28 3.53 -9.48 18.43
C PHE A 28 2.10 -9.95 18.70
N GLY A 29 1.60 -10.89 17.89
CA GLY A 29 0.21 -11.34 17.92
C GLY A 29 -0.71 -10.43 17.08
N VAL A 30 -1.75 -11.01 16.50
CA VAL A 30 -2.67 -10.29 15.59
C VAL A 30 -3.29 -9.06 16.26
N THR A 31 -3.61 -9.13 17.55
CA THR A 31 -4.30 -8.08 18.31
C THR A 31 -3.51 -6.78 18.49
N THR A 32 -2.17 -6.84 18.50
CA THR A 32 -1.31 -5.64 18.61
C THR A 32 -0.99 -5.03 17.25
N VAL A 33 -0.99 -5.83 16.18
CA VAL A 33 -0.69 -5.37 14.81
C VAL A 33 -1.94 -4.86 14.08
N LEU A 34 -3.13 -5.38 14.40
CA LEU A 34 -4.41 -4.98 13.80
C LEU A 34 -4.68 -3.47 13.83
N PRO A 35 -4.44 -2.74 14.94
CA PRO A 35 -4.67 -1.30 15.00
C PRO A 35 -3.73 -0.52 14.07
N GLY A 36 -2.47 -0.97 13.97
CA GLY A 36 -1.47 -0.37 13.07
C GLY A 36 -1.82 -0.60 11.60
N LEU A 37 -2.26 -1.81 11.25
CA LEU A 37 -2.76 -2.15 9.93
C LEU A 37 -3.99 -1.33 9.53
N LEU A 38 -4.98 -1.21 10.42
CA LEU A 38 -6.18 -0.42 10.18
C LEU A 38 -5.83 1.05 9.97
N SER A 39 -4.91 1.60 10.77
CA SER A 39 -4.44 2.98 10.62
C SER A 39 -3.73 3.20 9.28
N PHE A 40 -2.90 2.24 8.84
CA PHE A 40 -2.25 2.28 7.53
C PHE A 40 -3.28 2.24 6.39
N LEU A 41 -4.31 1.38 6.50
CA LEU A 41 -5.37 1.24 5.50
C LEU A 41 -6.21 2.52 5.38
N ILE A 42 -6.54 3.15 6.52
CA ILE A 42 -7.24 4.45 6.57
C ILE A 42 -6.38 5.55 5.94
N ALA A 43 -5.09 5.61 6.26
CA ALA A 43 -4.18 6.58 5.66
C ALA A 43 -4.07 6.40 4.13
N ALA A 44 -3.93 5.16 3.66
CA ALA A 44 -3.91 4.86 2.23
C ALA A 44 -5.22 5.25 1.53
N ALA A 45 -6.38 5.01 2.17
CA ALA A 45 -7.68 5.41 1.65
C ALA A 45 -7.83 6.93 1.58
N LEU A 46 -7.35 7.67 2.60
CA LEU A 46 -7.36 9.14 2.61
C LEU A 46 -6.45 9.72 1.52
N VAL A 47 -5.25 9.16 1.34
CA VAL A 47 -4.33 9.57 0.27
C VAL A 47 -4.95 9.29 -1.09
N PHE A 48 -5.54 8.10 -1.29
CA PHE A 48 -6.23 7.75 -2.53
C PHE A 48 -7.41 8.67 -2.82
N LEU A 49 -8.26 8.95 -1.82
CA LEU A 49 -9.36 9.93 -1.95
C LEU A 49 -8.80 11.32 -2.29
N GLY A 50 -7.77 11.78 -1.59
CA GLY A 50 -7.14 13.09 -1.81
C GLY A 50 -6.62 13.27 -3.23
N PHE A 51 -5.97 12.24 -3.80
CA PHE A 51 -5.58 12.24 -5.21
C PHE A 51 -6.79 12.25 -6.14
N ARG A 52 -7.80 11.40 -5.89
CA ARG A 52 -9.01 11.33 -6.73
C ARG A 52 -9.81 12.64 -6.76
N PHE A 53 -9.91 13.33 -5.63
CA PHE A 53 -10.59 14.62 -5.52
C PHE A 53 -9.75 15.77 -6.10
N THR A 54 -8.43 15.71 -5.97
CA THR A 54 -7.51 16.67 -6.61
C THR A 54 -7.59 16.59 -8.14
N ASP A 55 -7.68 15.38 -8.70
CA ASP A 55 -7.85 15.18 -10.15
C ASP A 55 -9.18 15.77 -10.68
N HIS A 56 -10.27 15.64 -9.92
CA HIS A 56 -11.55 16.23 -10.32
C HIS A 56 -11.55 17.76 -10.23
N HIS A 57 -10.82 18.37 -9.29
CA HIS A 57 -10.75 19.82 -9.16
C HIS A 57 -9.86 20.48 -10.24
N HIS A 58 -8.88 19.75 -10.79
CA HIS A 58 -8.04 20.23 -11.88
C HIS A 58 -8.75 20.22 -13.25
N LEU A 59 -9.76 19.36 -13.44
CA LEU A 59 -10.58 19.32 -14.64
C LEU A 59 -11.70 20.38 -14.63
N ALA A 60 -12.14 20.83 -13.45
CA ALA A 60 -13.20 21.83 -13.29
C ALA A 60 -12.72 23.29 -13.50
N SER A 61 -11.42 23.57 -13.47
CA SER A 61 -10.87 24.92 -13.69
C SER A 61 -10.51 25.24 -15.14
N ARG A 62 -10.81 24.33 -16.08
CA ARG A 62 -10.53 24.47 -17.51
C ARG A 62 -11.76 24.81 -18.38
N HIS A 63 -12.88 25.19 -17.77
CA HIS A 63 -14.10 25.53 -18.49
C HIS A 63 -14.51 27.00 -18.36
#